data_AF-A0A0S8KMI2-F1
#
_entry.id   AF-A0A0S8KMI2-F1
#
_cell.length_a   1.000
_cell.length_b   1.000
_cell.length_c   1.000
_cell.angle_alpha   90.00
_cell.angle_beta   90.00
_cell.angle_gamma   90.00
#
_symmetry.space_group_name_H-M   'P 1'
#
loop_
_entity.id
_entity.type
_entity.pdbx_description
1 polymer ?
#
loop_
_entity_poly.entity_id
_entity_poly.type
_entity_poly.pdbx_seq_one_letter_code
_entity_poly.pdbx_strand_id
1 'polypeptide(L)'
;MTHPRGNAATILFDVLPKYTVTPPLLILFNAEPEKPMVRKITVLNNYAKDFEIESISSKGDTIAVKVLEEKKIRNGYQLDVEITPPEAKGRIRFTDVFSINTKGGEKLAITCNGYYSRKKSKPETT
;
A
#
# COMPACT_ATOMS: atom_id res chain seq x y z
N MET A 1 6.53 -57.85 18.64
CA MET A 1 7.60 -57.00 18.07
C MET A 1 7.03 -55.60 17.85
N THR A 2 7.51 -54.63 18.62
CA THR A 2 7.08 -53.23 18.65
C THR A 2 7.74 -52.44 17.52
N HIS A 3 6.97 -51.91 16.58
CA HIS A 3 7.47 -50.97 15.57
C HIS A 3 7.47 -49.54 16.16
N PRO A 4 8.61 -48.82 16.17
CA PRO A 4 8.68 -47.48 16.73
C PRO A 4 7.99 -46.46 15.82
N ARG A 5 7.31 -45.51 16.47
CA ARG A 5 6.52 -44.41 15.89
C ARG A 5 7.39 -43.51 15.00
N GLY A 6 7.04 -43.41 13.72
CA GLY A 6 7.46 -42.31 12.82
C GLY A 6 6.22 -41.69 12.19
N ASN A 7 5.52 -40.81 12.91
CA ASN A 7 4.15 -40.43 12.57
C ASN A 7 4.01 -39.08 11.82
N ALA A 8 5.10 -38.52 11.29
CA ALA A 8 5.05 -37.30 10.48
C ALA A 8 6.31 -37.11 9.61
N ALA A 9 6.12 -36.59 8.40
CA ALA A 9 7.18 -36.05 7.55
C ALA A 9 6.88 -34.57 7.29
N THR A 10 7.86 -33.69 7.54
CA THR A 10 7.74 -32.25 7.26
C THR A 10 8.24 -31.97 5.86
N ILE A 11 7.36 -31.47 4.99
CA ILE A 11 7.73 -31.02 3.64
C ILE A 11 7.72 -29.49 3.65
N LEU A 12 8.89 -28.90 3.39
CA LEU A 12 9.01 -27.46 3.15
C LEU A 12 8.64 -27.17 1.69
N PHE A 13 7.82 -26.15 1.47
CA PHE A 13 7.45 -25.70 0.14
C PHE A 13 7.42 -24.17 0.10
N ASP A 14 7.77 -23.61 -1.06
CA ASP A 14 7.65 -22.18 -1.35
C ASP A 14 6.54 -21.99 -2.39
N VAL A 15 5.67 -21.02 -2.15
CA VAL A 15 4.59 -20.64 -3.08
C VAL A 15 4.66 -19.16 -3.38
N LEU A 16 4.31 -18.82 -4.62
CA LEU A 16 4.16 -17.43 -5.04
C LEU A 16 2.96 -16.82 -4.31
N PRO A 17 3.04 -15.61 -3.74
CA PRO A 17 1.89 -14.97 -3.12
C PRO A 17 0.71 -14.86 -4.09
N LYS A 18 -0.54 -14.92 -3.59
CA LYS A 18 -1.73 -14.80 -4.44
C LYS A 18 -1.75 -13.48 -5.21
N TYR A 19 -1.31 -12.40 -4.56
CA TYR A 19 -1.27 -11.07 -5.13
C TYR A 19 0.13 -10.45 -5.05
N THR A 20 0.46 -9.64 -6.04
CA THR A 20 1.64 -8.77 -6.05
C THR A 20 1.18 -7.33 -6.11
N VAL A 21 1.72 -6.48 -5.24
CA VAL A 21 1.50 -5.03 -5.28
C VAL A 21 2.79 -4.32 -5.65
N THR A 22 2.71 -3.44 -6.63
CA THR A 22 3.86 -2.69 -7.13
C THR A 22 3.54 -1.19 -7.18
N PRO A 23 4.30 -0.33 -6.48
CA PRO A 23 5.32 -0.69 -5.49
C PRO A 23 4.69 -1.09 -4.14
N PRO A 24 5.33 -2.00 -3.36
CA PRO A 24 4.89 -2.34 -2.00
C PRO A 24 5.31 -1.27 -0.95
N LEU A 25 6.26 -0.40 -1.32
CA LEU A 25 6.72 0.74 -0.54
C LEU A 25 6.70 2.00 -1.41
N LEU A 26 5.93 3.00 -0.97
CA LEU A 26 5.94 4.34 -1.53
C LEU A 26 6.83 5.26 -0.71
N ILE A 27 7.73 5.97 -1.39
CA ILE A 27 8.54 7.03 -0.79
C ILE A 27 8.12 8.38 -1.40
N LEU A 28 7.53 9.24 -0.58
CA LEU A 28 7.02 10.55 -0.99
C LEU A 28 8.04 11.63 -0.61
N PHE A 29 8.92 11.98 -1.55
CA PHE A 29 9.85 13.10 -1.35
C PHE A 29 9.16 14.44 -1.58
N ASN A 30 9.65 15.47 -0.87
CA ASN A 30 9.17 16.85 -0.98
C ASN A 30 7.65 16.96 -0.79
N ALA A 31 7.09 16.16 0.11
CA ALA A 31 5.67 16.24 0.44
C ALA A 31 5.35 17.65 0.98
N GLU A 32 4.36 18.30 0.40
CA GLU A 32 3.81 19.52 0.96
C GLU A 32 2.71 19.12 1.96
N PRO A 33 2.70 19.69 3.19
CA PRO A 33 1.66 19.38 4.17
C PRO A 33 0.28 19.63 3.58
N GLU A 34 -0.63 18.69 3.81
CA GLU A 34 -2.05 18.78 3.41
C GLU A 34 -2.30 18.93 1.90
N LYS A 35 -1.26 18.83 1.06
CA LYS A 35 -1.40 18.88 -0.39
C LYS A 35 -1.44 17.48 -0.99
N PRO A 36 -2.53 17.10 -1.66
CA PRO A 36 -2.66 15.80 -2.30
C PRO A 36 -1.62 15.59 -3.40
N MET A 37 -1.20 14.34 -3.57
CA MET A 37 -0.36 13.91 -4.69
C MET A 37 -0.79 12.54 -5.20
N VAL A 38 -0.67 12.33 -6.51
CA VAL A 38 -1.11 11.09 -7.16
C VAL A 38 0.04 10.11 -7.30
N ARG A 39 -0.21 8.83 -7.00
CA ARG A 39 0.70 7.71 -7.19
C ARG A 39 0.01 6.56 -7.88
N LYS A 40 0.72 6.00 -8.85
CA LYS A 40 0.27 4.85 -9.62
C LYS A 40 0.67 3.56 -8.90
N ILE A 41 -0.29 2.67 -8.69
CA ILE A 41 -0.12 1.41 -7.98
C ILE A 41 -0.72 0.30 -8.84
N THR A 42 0.03 -0.78 -9.02
CA THR A 42 -0.42 -1.96 -9.75
C THR A 42 -0.66 -3.11 -8.79
N VAL A 43 -1.79 -3.78 -8.93
CA VAL A 43 -2.14 -4.99 -8.19
C VAL A 43 -2.35 -6.12 -9.18
N LEU A 44 -1.59 -7.21 -9.06
CA LEU A 44 -1.69 -8.39 -9.91
C LEU A 44 -2.13 -9.61 -9.10
N ASN A 45 -2.92 -10.48 -9.69
CA ASN A 45 -3.19 -11.84 -9.21
C ASN A 45 -2.28 -12.83 -9.95
N ASN A 46 -1.38 -13.47 -9.22
CA ASN A 46 -0.35 -14.33 -9.78
C ASN A 46 -0.89 -15.70 -10.24
N TYR A 47 -2.15 -16.01 -9.92
CA TYR A 47 -2.81 -17.27 -10.28
C TYR A 47 -3.83 -17.10 -11.42
N ALA A 48 -3.78 -15.96 -12.13
CA ALA A 48 -4.62 -15.65 -13.30
C ALA A 48 -6.13 -15.78 -13.03
N LYS A 49 -6.55 -15.59 -11.77
CA LYS A 49 -7.96 -15.51 -11.38
C LYS A 49 -8.40 -14.05 -11.36
N ASP A 50 -9.58 -13.80 -11.90
CA ASP A 50 -10.24 -12.51 -11.74
C ASP A 50 -10.53 -12.23 -10.27
N PHE A 51 -10.47 -10.95 -9.90
CA PHE A 51 -10.81 -10.43 -8.58
C PHE A 51 -11.35 -9.02 -8.75
N GLU A 52 -11.94 -8.47 -7.69
CA GLU A 52 -12.41 -7.10 -7.66
C GLU A 52 -11.85 -6.39 -6.44
N ILE A 53 -11.54 -5.10 -6.60
CA ILE A 53 -11.18 -4.22 -5.52
C ILE A 53 -12.48 -3.74 -4.85
N GLU A 54 -12.50 -3.79 -3.53
CA GLU A 54 -13.63 -3.34 -2.72
C GLU A 54 -13.42 -1.91 -2.23
N SER A 55 -12.24 -1.63 -1.68
CA SER A 55 -11.95 -0.32 -1.07
C SER A 55 -10.45 -0.10 -0.88
N ILE A 56 -10.10 1.14 -0.54
CA ILE A 56 -8.80 1.52 0.00
C ILE A 56 -9.00 2.12 1.39
N SER A 57 -8.14 1.77 2.34
CA SER A 57 -8.23 2.29 3.71
C SER A 57 -6.84 2.48 4.32
N SER A 58 -6.62 3.60 5.03
CA SER A 58 -5.42 3.77 5.85
C SER A 58 -5.55 3.01 7.17
N LYS A 59 -4.44 2.48 7.69
CA LYS A 59 -4.41 1.79 8.99
C LYS A 59 -4.13 2.75 10.14
N GLY A 60 -3.27 3.74 9.94
CA GLY A 60 -2.82 4.66 10.97
C GLY A 60 -3.55 6.01 10.98
N ASP A 61 -4.54 6.21 10.10
CA ASP A 61 -5.25 7.50 9.86
C ASP A 61 -4.30 8.71 9.76
N THR A 62 -3.04 8.46 9.38
CA THR A 62 -1.98 9.46 9.33
C THR A 62 -1.95 10.11 7.95
N ILE A 63 -2.26 9.34 6.91
CA ILE A 63 -2.50 9.86 5.55
C ILE A 63 -3.96 9.71 5.17
N ALA A 64 -4.49 10.66 4.39
CA ALA A 64 -5.75 10.43 3.68
C ALA A 64 -5.43 9.81 2.30
N VAL A 65 -6.20 8.79 1.92
CA VAL A 65 -6.03 8.07 0.66
C VAL A 65 -7.35 8.02 -0.10
N LYS A 66 -7.28 8.19 -1.41
CA LYS A 66 -8.45 8.17 -2.29
C LYS A 66 -8.07 7.58 -3.65
N VAL A 67 -8.91 6.69 -4.18
CA VAL A 67 -8.75 6.22 -5.58
C VAL A 67 -9.37 7.26 -6.51
N LEU A 68 -8.58 7.74 -7.47
CA LEU A 68 -9.04 8.66 -8.51
C LEU A 68 -9.45 7.90 -9.78
N GLU A 69 -8.65 6.92 -10.17
CA GLU A 69 -8.90 6.08 -11.34
C GLU A 69 -8.57 4.63 -11.02
N GLU A 70 -9.41 3.73 -11.53
CA GLU A 70 -9.19 2.30 -11.53
C GLU A 70 -9.27 1.80 -12.97
N LYS A 71 -8.18 1.19 -13.44
CA LYS A 71 -8.07 0.61 -14.78
C LYS A 71 -7.80 -0.88 -14.69
N LYS A 72 -8.72 -1.69 -15.20
CA LYS A 72 -8.50 -3.14 -15.35
C LYS A 72 -7.38 -3.38 -16.37
N ILE A 73 -6.41 -4.22 -16.00
CA ILE A 73 -5.31 -4.68 -16.83
C ILE A 73 -5.29 -6.21 -16.86
N ARG A 74 -4.38 -6.80 -17.64
CA ARG A 74 -4.22 -8.26 -17.65
C ARG A 74 -3.85 -8.74 -16.25
N ASN A 75 -4.64 -9.69 -15.72
CA ASN A 75 -4.45 -10.31 -14.41
C ASN A 75 -4.49 -9.34 -13.21
N GLY A 76 -5.10 -8.16 -13.35
CA GLY A 76 -5.13 -7.21 -12.24
C GLY A 76 -5.65 -5.83 -12.56
N TYR A 77 -5.21 -4.87 -11.76
CA TYR A 77 -5.65 -3.49 -11.79
C TYR A 77 -4.47 -2.53 -11.69
N GLN A 78 -4.62 -1.38 -12.34
CA GLN A 78 -3.77 -0.22 -12.13
C GLN A 78 -4.63 0.88 -11.52
N LEU A 79 -4.17 1.44 -10.41
CA LEU A 79 -4.85 2.45 -9.63
C LEU A 79 -4.06 3.74 -9.63
N ASP A 80 -4.73 4.86 -9.86
CA ASP A 80 -4.19 6.17 -9.53
C ASP A 80 -4.76 6.60 -8.18
N VAL A 81 -3.89 6.54 -7.16
CA VAL A 81 -4.23 6.81 -5.77
C VAL A 81 -3.72 8.19 -5.39
N GLU A 82 -4.65 9.05 -5.00
CA GLU A 82 -4.36 10.32 -4.35
C GLU A 82 -4.01 10.07 -2.89
N ILE A 83 -2.87 10.62 -2.45
CA ILE A 83 -2.37 10.54 -1.10
C ILE A 83 -2.16 11.96 -0.59
N THR A 84 -2.82 12.29 0.52
CA THR A 84 -2.68 13.59 1.19
C THR A 84 -1.84 13.42 2.44
N PRO A 85 -0.63 14.00 2.49
CA PRO A 85 0.20 14.06 3.69
C PRO A 85 -0.52 14.76 4.84
N PRO A 86 -0.28 14.36 6.10
CA PRO A 86 -0.80 15.11 7.24
C PRO A 86 -0.12 16.47 7.35
N GLU A 87 -0.67 17.33 8.21
CA GLU A 87 0.03 18.53 8.67
C GLU A 87 1.40 18.16 9.24
N ALA A 88 2.45 18.93 8.91
CA ALA A 88 3.80 18.62 9.34
C ALA A 88 3.97 18.73 10.87
N LYS A 89 3.30 19.68 11.56
CA LYS A 89 3.46 19.93 13.01
C LYS A 89 4.93 19.92 13.47
N GLY A 90 5.83 20.52 12.68
CA GLY A 90 7.28 20.55 12.93
C GLY A 90 8.05 19.25 12.66
N ARG A 91 7.39 18.19 12.19
CA ARG A 91 8.01 16.91 11.82
C ARG A 91 8.64 17.00 10.43
N ILE A 92 9.74 16.28 10.24
CA ILE A 92 10.44 16.17 8.94
C ILE A 92 9.91 15.03 8.07
N ARG A 93 9.21 14.07 8.66
CA ARG A 93 8.70 12.86 7.98
C ARG A 93 7.40 12.36 8.59
N PHE A 94 6.67 11.57 7.83
CA PHE A 94 5.54 10.76 8.28
C PHE A 94 5.65 9.34 7.73
N THR A 95 5.00 8.39 8.39
CA THR A 95 4.96 6.98 8.00
C THR A 95 3.55 6.47 8.23
N ASP A 96 2.99 5.77 7.25
CA ASP A 96 1.70 5.09 7.39
C ASP A 96 1.72 3.79 6.57
N VAL A 97 0.75 2.92 6.82
CA VAL A 97 0.46 1.74 6.01
C VAL A 97 -1.00 1.81 5.62
N PHE A 98 -1.28 1.79 4.33
CA PHE A 98 -2.65 1.68 3.82
C PHE A 98 -2.83 0.34 3.11
N SER A 99 -4.08 -0.09 2.95
CA SER A 99 -4.42 -1.38 2.35
C SER A 99 -5.39 -1.21 1.20
N ILE A 100 -5.16 -1.98 0.14
CA ILE A 100 -6.14 -2.24 -0.92
C ILE A 100 -6.90 -3.50 -0.50
N ASN A 101 -8.20 -3.36 -0.29
CA ASN A 101 -9.07 -4.45 0.14
C ASN A 101 -9.73 -5.07 -1.09
N THR A 102 -9.64 -6.39 -1.25
CA THR A 102 -10.33 -7.12 -2.31
C THR A 102 -11.69 -7.62 -1.79
N LYS A 103 -12.66 -7.83 -2.68
CA LYS A 103 -13.93 -8.49 -2.32
C LYS A 103 -13.76 -9.92 -1.80
N GLY A 104 -12.59 -10.53 -2.01
CA GLY A 104 -12.21 -11.83 -1.46
C GLY A 104 -11.77 -11.78 0.01
N GLY A 105 -11.75 -10.59 0.63
CA GLY A 105 -11.34 -10.37 2.00
C GLY A 105 -9.83 -10.20 2.19
N GLU A 106 -9.04 -10.24 1.12
CA GLU A 106 -7.60 -10.00 1.21
C GLU A 106 -7.30 -8.51 1.36
N LYS A 107 -6.39 -8.19 2.28
CA LYS A 107 -5.90 -6.82 2.51
C LYS A 107 -4.46 -6.73 2.07
N LEU A 108 -4.23 -5.99 0.98
CA LEU A 108 -2.92 -5.84 0.37
C LEU A 108 -2.27 -4.56 0.89
N ALA A 109 -1.37 -4.71 1.86
CA ALA A 109 -0.73 -3.59 2.54
C ALA A 109 0.36 -2.92 1.69
N ILE A 110 0.41 -1.59 1.76
CA ILE A 110 1.41 -0.74 1.11
C ILE A 110 1.95 0.21 2.16
N THR A 111 3.27 0.18 2.35
CA THR A 111 3.95 1.11 3.25
C THR A 111 4.13 2.45 2.55
N CYS A 112 3.87 3.55 3.25
CA CYS A 112 4.03 4.91 2.75
C CYS A 112 4.95 5.70 3.69
N ASN A 113 6.12 6.08 3.19
CA ASN A 113 7.07 6.92 3.92
C ASN A 113 7.17 8.27 3.22
N GLY A 114 6.82 9.35 3.91
CA GLY A 114 6.89 10.69 3.35
C GLY A 114 7.90 11.57 4.06
N TYR A 115 8.54 12.45 3.29
CA TYR A 115 9.48 13.46 3.77
C TYR A 115 8.97 14.83 3.35
N TYR A 116 8.77 15.72 4.31
CA TYR A 116 8.26 17.06 4.00
C TYR A 116 9.30 17.92 3.28
N SER A 117 8.81 18.78 2.39
CA SER A 117 9.65 19.78 1.73
C SER A 117 10.21 20.78 2.74
N ARG A 118 11.52 21.07 2.65
CA ARG A 118 12.19 22.05 3.53
C ARG A 118 12.01 23.51 3.08
N LYS A 119 11.08 23.80 2.17
CA LYS A 119 10.84 25.18 1.73
C LYS A 119 10.39 26.00 2.94
N LYS A 120 11.21 26.96 3.37
CA LYS A 120 10.87 27.92 4.42
C LYS A 120 9.50 28.51 4.10
N SER A 121 8.56 28.43 5.04
CA SER A 121 7.32 29.20 4.97
C SER A 121 7.69 30.64 4.67
N LYS A 122 7.29 31.15 3.51
CA LYS A 122 7.42 32.57 3.19
C LYS A 122 6.60 33.30 4.28
N PRO A 123 7.19 34.22 5.07
CA PRO A 123 6.41 34.92 6.08
C PRO A 123 5.29 35.66 5.37
N GLU A 124 4.05 35.47 5.83
CA GLU A 124 2.92 36.30 5.44
C GLU A 124 3.24 37.73 5.85
N THR A 125 3.53 38.58 4.88
CA THR A 125 3.62 40.03 5.09
C THR A 125 2.18 40.55 5.17
N THR A 126 1.73 40.84 6.40
CA THR A 126 0.60 41.74 6.64
C THR A 126 1.11 43.18 6.63
#